data_AF-A0A7S0A4K5-F1
#
_entry.id   AF-A0A7S0A4K5-F1
#
_cell.length_a   1.000
_cell.length_b   1.000
_cell.length_c   1.000
_cell.angle_alpha   90.00
_cell.angle_beta   90.00
_cell.angle_gamma   90.00
#
_symmetry.space_group_name_H-M   'P 1'
#
loop_
_entity.id
_entity.type
_entity.pdbx_description
1 polymer ?
#
loop_
_entity_poly.entity_id
_entity_poly.type
_entity_poly.pdbx_seq_one_letter_code
_entity_poly.pdbx_strand_id
1 'polypeptide(L)'
;AARSGQNKVGWAKSPLLARPTATHFALGFLGMQGLIHSWVQQNHDGLPQKAGFPQERINEIHGSWFDPSNPVVKYSGTLHPRAHPWMREDANTADLVLVLGTSLGGLNADQVATNAAERSLEGGPEGALGTVCINLQQTSEDGSMTLRFFGKSDDVLKELLCELGFGTLKPRAPLWPKVSHALVPYDAEGRRLPDGTRQRMLLDLRDRAKVQITPGHNIQGAKQPMYMHIGAERPVTFKGERRAPGPGRGTVLRRELDHFLLNIEGQSMNLGVWWLVSAMSGAAPALPVVNQKPTFDPA
;
A
#
# COMPACT_ATOMS: atom_id res chain seq x y z
N ALA A 1 -7.39 -11.58 -5.98
CA ALA A 1 -6.98 -11.41 -7.40
C ALA A 1 -5.66 -12.10 -7.82
N ALA A 2 -4.71 -12.38 -6.91
CA ALA A 2 -3.36 -12.86 -7.27
C ALA A 2 -3.26 -14.31 -7.81
N ARG A 3 -4.35 -15.09 -7.77
CA ARG A 3 -4.42 -16.44 -8.37
C ARG A 3 -5.34 -16.52 -9.60
N SER A 4 -5.77 -15.40 -10.19
CA SER A 4 -6.26 -15.48 -11.57
C SER A 4 -5.06 -15.90 -12.43
N GLY A 5 -5.14 -17.07 -13.08
CA GLY A 5 -3.99 -17.79 -13.66
C GLY A 5 -3.22 -17.08 -14.78
N GLN A 6 -3.37 -15.77 -14.95
CA GLN A 6 -2.70 -14.94 -15.96
C GLN A 6 -1.32 -14.44 -15.52
N ASN A 7 -1.07 -14.25 -14.22
CA ASN A 7 0.21 -13.75 -13.71
C ASN A 7 1.17 -14.90 -13.34
N LYS A 8 1.52 -15.79 -14.29
CA LYS A 8 2.56 -16.82 -14.05
C LYS A 8 3.97 -16.38 -14.48
N VAL A 9 4.09 -15.38 -15.36
CA VAL A 9 5.36 -15.07 -16.06
C VAL A 9 6.27 -14.14 -15.26
N GLY A 10 5.73 -13.13 -14.56
CA GLY A 10 6.52 -12.22 -13.70
C GLY A 10 7.03 -12.89 -12.42
N TRP A 11 6.21 -13.77 -11.85
CA TRP A 11 6.53 -14.53 -10.62
C TRP A 11 7.68 -15.51 -10.82
N ALA A 12 7.93 -15.97 -12.05
CA ALA A 12 9.00 -16.89 -12.37
C ALA A 12 10.42 -16.28 -12.27
N LYS A 13 10.56 -14.94 -12.35
CA LYS A 13 11.85 -14.25 -12.22
C LYS A 13 12.00 -13.52 -10.89
N SER A 14 11.00 -12.70 -10.53
CA SER A 14 10.96 -12.01 -9.24
C SER A 14 9.54 -11.49 -8.99
N PRO A 15 8.95 -11.72 -7.80
CA PRO A 15 7.65 -11.16 -7.44
C PRO A 15 7.58 -9.63 -7.57
N LEU A 16 8.70 -8.92 -7.44
CA LEU A 16 8.79 -7.47 -7.61
C LEU A 16 8.51 -7.01 -9.05
N LEU A 17 8.67 -7.90 -10.05
CA LEU A 17 8.45 -7.61 -11.47
C LEU A 17 7.04 -7.98 -11.95
N ALA A 18 6.15 -8.40 -11.03
CA ALA A 18 4.77 -8.67 -11.37
C ALA A 18 4.09 -7.41 -11.95
N ARG A 19 3.27 -7.62 -12.99
CA ARG A 19 2.51 -6.57 -13.66
C ARG A 19 1.05 -6.58 -13.18
N PRO A 20 0.38 -5.41 -13.13
CA PRO A 20 -1.03 -5.36 -12.76
C PRO A 20 -1.90 -6.08 -13.80
N THR A 21 -2.99 -6.69 -13.33
CA THR A 21 -4.02 -7.31 -14.18
C THR A 21 -5.05 -6.28 -14.64
N ALA A 22 -5.99 -6.66 -15.52
CA ALA A 22 -7.09 -5.80 -15.95
C ALA A 22 -7.92 -5.28 -14.75
N THR A 23 -8.19 -6.13 -13.75
CA THR A 23 -8.79 -5.76 -12.46
C THR A 23 -8.07 -4.58 -11.82
N HIS A 24 -6.74 -4.64 -11.72
CA HIS A 24 -5.97 -3.58 -11.05
C HIS A 24 -6.08 -2.26 -11.82
N PHE A 25 -6.02 -2.28 -13.16
CA PHE A 25 -6.18 -1.08 -13.98
C PHE A 25 -7.60 -0.50 -13.92
N ALA A 26 -8.63 -1.35 -13.89
CA ALA A 26 -10.01 -0.92 -13.70
C ALA A 26 -10.18 -0.19 -12.37
N LEU A 27 -9.70 -0.78 -11.27
CA LEU A 27 -9.77 -0.17 -9.95
C LEU A 27 -8.90 1.07 -9.83
N GLY A 28 -7.69 1.06 -10.41
CA GLY A 28 -6.81 2.22 -10.52
C GLY A 28 -7.53 3.40 -11.19
N PHE A 29 -8.19 3.15 -12.31
CA PHE A 29 -8.98 4.15 -13.02
C PHE A 29 -10.16 4.66 -12.16
N LEU A 30 -10.96 3.77 -11.56
CA LEU A 30 -12.10 4.15 -10.72
C LEU A 30 -11.66 4.97 -9.49
N GLY A 31 -10.52 4.62 -8.88
CA GLY A 31 -9.91 5.40 -7.80
C GLY A 31 -9.51 6.81 -8.24
N MET A 32 -8.92 6.94 -9.43
CA MET A 32 -8.59 8.24 -10.04
C MET A 32 -9.83 9.08 -10.38
N GLN A 33 -10.97 8.45 -10.71
CA GLN A 33 -12.25 9.13 -10.90
C GLN A 33 -12.95 9.51 -9.58
N GLY A 34 -12.39 9.13 -8.43
CA GLY A 34 -13.00 9.38 -7.12
C GLY A 34 -14.16 8.45 -6.77
N LEU A 35 -14.36 7.35 -7.53
CA LEU A 35 -15.42 6.38 -7.28
C LEU A 35 -15.02 5.30 -6.26
N ILE A 36 -13.72 5.14 -6.01
CA ILE A 36 -13.19 4.29 -4.94
C ILE A 36 -12.46 5.17 -3.93
N HIS A 37 -12.94 5.15 -2.68
CA HIS A 37 -12.44 6.00 -1.60
C HIS A 37 -11.25 5.39 -0.86
N SER A 38 -11.23 4.07 -0.67
CA SER A 38 -10.15 3.35 0.00
C SER A 38 -9.93 1.98 -0.62
N TRP A 39 -8.69 1.49 -0.57
CA TRP A 39 -8.30 0.14 -0.94
C TRP A 39 -7.54 -0.51 0.22
N VAL A 40 -8.19 -1.44 0.92
CA VAL A 40 -7.54 -2.30 1.93
C VAL A 40 -6.81 -3.44 1.25
N GLN A 41 -5.48 -3.29 1.14
CA GLN A 41 -4.61 -4.18 0.39
C GLN A 41 -3.95 -5.19 1.31
N GLN A 42 -4.37 -6.45 1.20
CA GLN A 42 -3.82 -7.56 1.99
C GLN A 42 -2.52 -8.14 1.39
N ASN A 43 -2.31 -8.01 0.07
CA ASN A 43 -1.08 -8.45 -0.59
C ASN A 43 0.03 -7.39 -0.49
N HIS A 44 1.28 -7.79 -0.68
CA HIS A 44 2.45 -6.91 -0.50
C HIS A 44 3.09 -6.44 -1.82
N ASP A 45 2.46 -6.76 -2.95
CA ASP A 45 3.05 -6.79 -4.29
C ASP A 45 3.14 -5.44 -5.02
N GLY A 46 2.54 -4.39 -4.47
CA GLY A 46 2.51 -3.05 -5.06
C GLY A 46 1.69 -2.95 -6.36
N LEU A 47 0.89 -3.96 -6.71
CA LEU A 47 0.13 -3.97 -7.97
C LEU A 47 -0.93 -2.86 -8.08
N PRO A 48 -1.66 -2.46 -7.01
CA PRO A 48 -2.58 -1.32 -7.08
C PRO A 48 -1.86 -0.02 -7.50
N GLN A 49 -0.71 0.26 -6.90
CA GLN A 49 0.09 1.44 -7.21
C GLN A 49 0.65 1.40 -8.63
N LYS A 50 1.15 0.24 -9.06
CA LYS A 50 1.62 0.02 -10.44
C LYS A 50 0.50 0.15 -11.48
N ALA A 51 -0.76 0.00 -11.07
CA ALA A 51 -1.92 0.27 -11.91
C ALA A 51 -2.39 1.74 -11.86
N GLY A 52 -1.75 2.58 -11.04
CA GLY A 52 -2.06 4.00 -10.90
C GLY A 52 -3.09 4.34 -9.84
N PHE A 53 -3.43 3.42 -8.92
CA PHE A 53 -4.29 3.75 -7.80
C PHE A 53 -3.55 4.70 -6.82
N PRO A 54 -4.19 5.78 -6.31
CA PRO A 54 -3.53 6.77 -5.45
C PRO A 54 -2.97 6.16 -4.15
N GLN A 55 -1.71 6.41 -3.83
CA GLN A 55 -1.04 5.81 -2.66
C GLN A 55 -1.70 6.21 -1.34
N GLU A 56 -2.15 7.46 -1.22
CA GLU A 56 -2.83 8.01 -0.05
C GLU A 56 -4.21 7.37 0.21
N ARG A 57 -4.71 6.53 -0.72
CA ARG A 57 -5.97 5.79 -0.57
C ARG A 57 -5.75 4.27 -0.47
N ILE A 58 -4.51 3.81 -0.30
CA ILE A 58 -4.18 2.39 -0.14
C ILE A 58 -3.73 2.11 1.29
N ASN A 59 -4.46 1.22 1.95
CA ASN A 59 -4.09 0.69 3.24
C ASN A 59 -3.38 -0.66 3.08
N GLU A 60 -2.04 -0.66 3.14
CA GLU A 60 -1.21 -1.87 3.10
C GLU A 60 -1.18 -2.54 4.50
N ILE A 61 -2.33 -3.08 4.92
CA ILE A 61 -2.59 -3.52 6.30
C ILE A 61 -1.58 -4.56 6.80
N HIS A 62 -1.13 -5.45 5.91
CA HIS A 62 -0.15 -6.50 6.24
C HIS A 62 1.29 -6.14 5.82
N GLY A 63 1.55 -4.87 5.51
CA GLY A 63 2.85 -4.38 5.05
C GLY A 63 3.06 -4.53 3.55
N SER A 64 4.17 -3.98 3.06
CA SER A 64 4.49 -3.87 1.64
C SER A 64 5.91 -4.33 1.35
N TRP A 65 6.16 -4.76 0.11
CA TRP A 65 7.52 -4.93 -0.40
C TRP A 65 8.17 -3.60 -0.81
N PHE A 66 7.39 -2.52 -0.84
CA PHE A 66 7.78 -1.20 -1.38
C PHE A 66 7.60 -0.04 -0.38
N ASP A 67 7.35 -0.36 0.89
CA ASP A 67 7.33 0.58 2.02
C ASP A 67 8.35 0.12 3.09
N PRO A 68 9.53 0.75 3.16
CA PRO A 68 10.55 0.43 4.17
C PRO A 68 10.08 0.62 5.62
N SER A 69 9.10 1.50 5.85
CA SER A 69 8.56 1.78 7.18
C SER A 69 7.49 0.77 7.62
N ASN A 70 6.88 0.05 6.67
CA ASN A 70 5.86 -0.96 6.93
C ASN A 70 6.19 -2.27 6.20
N PRO A 71 7.25 -2.99 6.60
CA PRO A 71 7.59 -4.26 5.98
C PRO A 71 6.51 -5.30 6.26
N VAL A 72 6.49 -6.35 5.43
CA VAL A 72 5.54 -7.47 5.54
C VAL A 72 5.45 -7.99 6.97
N VAL A 73 4.23 -8.05 7.50
CA VAL A 73 3.97 -8.47 8.88
C VAL A 73 3.87 -9.99 8.95
N LYS A 74 4.68 -10.64 9.80
CA LYS A 74 4.50 -12.06 10.09
C LYS A 74 3.22 -12.29 10.90
N TYR A 75 2.64 -13.48 10.82
CA TYR A 75 1.47 -13.86 11.63
C TYR A 75 1.64 -13.62 13.14
N SER A 76 2.85 -13.73 13.68
CA SER A 76 3.14 -13.46 15.09
C SER A 76 3.40 -11.98 15.40
N GLY A 77 3.36 -11.11 14.40
CA GLY A 77 3.66 -9.68 14.48
C GLY A 77 2.45 -8.82 14.84
N THR A 78 2.66 -7.51 14.83
CA THR A 78 1.65 -6.48 15.04
C THR A 78 1.52 -5.61 13.80
N LEU A 79 0.30 -5.15 13.52
CA LEU A 79 0.01 -4.29 12.37
C LEU A 79 0.57 -2.87 12.60
N HIS A 80 0.81 -2.16 11.50
CA HIS A 80 1.34 -0.80 11.55
C HIS A 80 0.37 0.15 12.27
N PRO A 81 0.84 1.03 13.17
CA PRO A 81 -0.02 1.88 14.01
C PRO A 81 -0.92 2.83 13.23
N ARG A 82 -0.55 3.19 12.00
CA ARG A 82 -1.42 3.95 11.06
C ARG A 82 -2.37 3.08 10.24
N ALA A 83 -2.01 1.83 9.93
CA ALA A 83 -2.76 0.99 9.00
C ALA A 83 -3.99 0.37 9.68
N HIS A 84 -3.84 -0.15 10.91
CA HIS A 84 -4.95 -0.78 11.61
C HIS A 84 -6.10 0.20 11.95
N PRO A 85 -5.86 1.41 12.51
CA PRO A 85 -6.94 2.36 12.76
C PRO A 85 -7.65 2.81 11.47
N TRP A 86 -6.90 3.04 10.39
CA TRP A 86 -7.49 3.37 9.09
C TRP A 86 -8.37 2.23 8.58
N MET A 87 -7.90 0.98 8.62
CA MET A 87 -8.71 -0.15 8.14
C MET A 87 -9.98 -0.33 8.98
N ARG A 88 -9.90 -0.06 10.29
CA ARG A 88 -11.06 -0.08 11.19
C ARG A 88 -12.04 1.04 10.85
N GLU A 89 -11.56 2.23 10.51
CA GLU A 89 -12.41 3.31 10.02
C GLU A 89 -13.15 2.87 8.75
N ASP A 90 -12.43 2.35 7.76
CA ASP A 90 -13.03 1.83 6.52
C ASP A 90 -14.11 0.76 6.83
N ALA A 91 -13.87 -0.13 7.79
CA ALA A 91 -14.85 -1.13 8.21
C ALA A 91 -16.10 -0.53 8.86
N ASN A 92 -15.95 0.56 9.60
CA ASN A 92 -17.04 1.23 10.29
C ASN A 92 -17.87 2.11 9.36
N THR A 93 -17.25 2.72 8.35
CA THR A 93 -17.87 3.80 7.58
C THR A 93 -18.18 3.46 6.13
N ALA A 94 -17.59 2.41 5.54
CA ALA A 94 -17.88 2.05 4.16
C ALA A 94 -19.36 1.66 3.99
N ASP A 95 -20.03 2.29 3.02
CA ASP A 95 -21.39 1.96 2.62
C ASP A 95 -21.43 0.81 1.61
N LEU A 96 -20.44 0.74 0.71
CA LEU A 96 -20.28 -0.34 -0.26
C LEU A 96 -18.86 -0.90 -0.24
N VAL A 97 -18.74 -2.23 -0.13
CA VAL A 97 -17.44 -2.93 -0.15
C VAL A 97 -17.37 -3.92 -1.31
N LEU A 98 -16.26 -3.86 -2.07
CA LEU A 98 -15.95 -4.83 -3.13
C LEU A 98 -14.88 -5.81 -2.65
N VAL A 99 -15.21 -7.08 -2.54
CA VAL A 99 -14.28 -8.15 -2.14
C VAL A 99 -13.76 -8.87 -3.38
N LEU A 100 -12.46 -8.77 -3.66
CA LEU A 100 -11.87 -9.21 -4.94
C LEU A 100 -10.82 -10.32 -4.78
N GLY A 101 -11.28 -11.57 -4.91
CA GLY A 101 -10.42 -12.75 -4.90
C GLY A 101 -9.56 -12.89 -3.64
N THR A 102 -10.18 -12.67 -2.49
CA THR A 102 -9.77 -13.13 -1.15
C THR A 102 -10.75 -14.20 -0.69
N SER A 103 -10.29 -15.14 0.13
CA SER A 103 -11.15 -16.18 0.71
C SER A 103 -11.91 -15.71 1.95
N LEU A 104 -11.64 -14.49 2.44
CA LEU A 104 -12.11 -13.99 3.74
C LEU A 104 -11.79 -15.01 4.85
N GLY A 105 -10.51 -15.38 4.95
CA GLY A 105 -10.03 -16.51 5.76
C GLY A 105 -9.96 -16.28 7.27
N GLY A 106 -10.67 -15.30 7.81
CA GLY A 106 -10.69 -14.97 9.24
C GLY A 106 -9.58 -14.01 9.67
N LEU A 107 -9.06 -13.19 8.74
CA LEU A 107 -8.10 -12.14 9.08
C LEU A 107 -8.82 -10.90 9.59
N ASN A 108 -8.14 -10.08 10.39
CA ASN A 108 -8.74 -8.87 10.94
C ASN A 108 -9.24 -7.89 9.84
N ALA A 109 -8.63 -7.92 8.64
CA ALA A 109 -9.07 -7.13 7.49
C ALA A 109 -10.42 -7.56 6.91
N ASP A 110 -10.89 -8.78 7.21
CA ASP A 110 -12.17 -9.29 6.70
C ASP A 110 -13.36 -8.53 7.33
N GLN A 111 -13.14 -7.88 8.49
CA GLN A 111 -14.14 -7.03 9.14
C GLN A 111 -14.64 -5.88 8.25
N VAL A 112 -13.83 -5.44 7.28
CA VAL A 112 -14.26 -4.41 6.30
C VAL A 112 -15.44 -4.94 5.49
N ALA A 113 -15.38 -6.20 5.07
CA ALA A 113 -16.43 -6.84 4.31
C ALA A 113 -17.63 -7.24 5.18
N THR A 114 -17.38 -7.82 6.35
CA THR A 114 -18.47 -8.32 7.22
C THR A 114 -19.27 -7.18 7.86
N ASN A 115 -18.61 -6.09 8.29
CA ASN A 115 -19.32 -4.99 8.93
C ASN A 115 -20.24 -4.25 7.95
N ALA A 116 -19.78 -4.03 6.71
CA ALA A 116 -20.63 -3.43 5.66
C ALA A 116 -21.80 -4.36 5.31
N ALA A 117 -21.55 -5.68 5.21
CA ALA A 117 -22.60 -6.67 5.00
C ALA A 117 -23.65 -6.66 6.13
N GLU A 118 -23.22 -6.65 7.39
CA GLU A 118 -24.10 -6.61 8.56
C GLU A 118 -24.96 -5.35 8.58
N ARG A 119 -24.35 -4.16 8.38
CA ARG A 119 -25.08 -2.89 8.30
C ARG A 119 -26.07 -2.83 7.14
N SER A 120 -25.92 -3.65 6.11
CA SER A 120 -26.90 -3.69 5.01
C SER A 120 -28.26 -4.26 5.42
N LEU A 121 -28.33 -4.92 6.57
CA LEU A 121 -29.58 -5.43 7.15
C LEU A 121 -30.37 -4.36 7.91
N GLU A 122 -29.73 -3.29 8.37
CA GLU A 122 -30.31 -2.34 9.34
C GLU A 122 -31.22 -1.28 8.69
N GLY A 123 -31.12 -1.07 7.37
CA GLY A 123 -31.95 -0.12 6.61
C GLY A 123 -31.81 1.35 7.08
N GLY A 124 -32.40 2.28 6.32
CA GLY A 124 -32.40 3.69 6.70
C GLY A 124 -31.04 4.41 6.55
N PRO A 125 -30.90 5.63 7.11
CA PRO A 125 -29.73 6.50 6.87
C PRO A 125 -28.41 5.98 7.44
N GLU A 126 -28.45 5.09 8.43
CA GLU A 126 -27.26 4.49 9.07
C GLU A 126 -26.90 3.12 8.47
N GLY A 127 -27.75 2.58 7.58
CA GLY A 127 -27.50 1.33 6.88
C GLY A 127 -26.47 1.46 5.75
N ALA A 128 -25.85 0.34 5.39
CA ALA A 128 -24.91 0.25 4.28
C ALA A 128 -25.59 -0.32 3.01
N LEU A 129 -25.04 -0.03 1.82
CA LEU A 129 -25.41 -0.77 0.59
C LEU A 129 -24.95 -2.23 0.66
N GLY A 130 -23.88 -2.49 1.42
CA GLY A 130 -23.41 -3.82 1.76
C GLY A 130 -22.16 -4.25 1.00
N THR A 131 -22.04 -5.56 0.77
CA THR A 131 -20.79 -6.14 0.26
C THR A 131 -21.02 -6.96 -0.99
N VAL A 132 -20.25 -6.65 -2.03
CA VAL A 132 -20.21 -7.39 -3.29
C VAL A 132 -18.96 -8.25 -3.33
N CYS A 133 -19.11 -9.56 -3.37
CA CYS A 133 -17.99 -10.49 -3.45
C CYS A 133 -17.80 -11.07 -4.85
N ILE A 134 -16.61 -10.84 -5.42
CA ILE A 134 -16.19 -11.34 -6.73
C ILE A 134 -15.00 -12.27 -6.52
N ASN A 135 -15.28 -13.56 -6.53
CA ASN A 135 -14.30 -14.61 -6.33
C ASN A 135 -14.68 -15.88 -7.11
N LEU A 136 -13.68 -16.67 -7.50
CA LEU A 136 -13.90 -17.96 -8.17
C LEU A 136 -14.32 -19.06 -7.18
N GLN A 137 -13.75 -19.01 -5.98
CA GLN A 137 -14.00 -19.99 -4.93
C GLN A 137 -15.12 -19.50 -4.01
N GLN A 138 -15.80 -20.44 -3.37
CA GLN A 138 -16.68 -20.12 -2.25
C GLN A 138 -15.87 -19.56 -1.08
N THR A 139 -16.50 -18.69 -0.29
CA THR A 139 -15.96 -18.16 0.96
C THR A 139 -16.87 -18.55 2.12
N SER A 140 -16.36 -18.56 3.35
CA SER A 140 -17.21 -18.80 4.54
C SER A 140 -18.30 -17.74 4.71
N GLU A 141 -18.06 -16.55 4.16
CA GLU A 141 -18.94 -15.38 4.29
C GLU A 141 -19.90 -15.21 3.12
N ASP A 142 -19.96 -16.15 2.16
CA ASP A 142 -20.77 -15.99 0.93
C ASP A 142 -22.25 -15.70 1.25
N GLY A 143 -22.80 -16.27 2.33
CA GLY A 143 -24.18 -16.06 2.77
C GLY A 143 -24.46 -14.67 3.36
N SER A 144 -23.42 -13.95 3.77
CA SER A 144 -23.51 -12.60 4.32
C SER A 144 -23.44 -11.52 3.23
N MET A 145 -22.99 -11.86 2.03
CA MET A 145 -22.76 -10.89 0.94
C MET A 145 -24.08 -10.46 0.31
N THR A 146 -24.26 -9.14 0.11
CA THR A 146 -25.42 -8.55 -0.59
C THR A 146 -25.47 -8.99 -2.06
N LEU A 147 -24.31 -9.17 -2.69
CA LEU A 147 -24.20 -9.68 -4.05
C LEU A 147 -22.95 -10.54 -4.23
N ARG A 148 -23.08 -11.67 -4.93
CA ARG A 148 -21.98 -12.62 -5.16
C ARG A 148 -21.83 -12.97 -6.65
N PHE A 149 -20.65 -12.71 -7.20
CA PHE A 149 -20.27 -13.10 -8.56
C PHE A 149 -19.26 -14.26 -8.59
N PHE A 150 -19.70 -15.45 -8.98
CA PHE A 150 -18.81 -16.59 -9.22
C PHE A 150 -18.10 -16.45 -10.57
N GLY A 151 -16.99 -15.71 -10.58
CA GLY A 151 -16.31 -15.39 -11.82
C GLY A 151 -14.95 -14.71 -11.63
N LYS A 152 -14.28 -14.42 -12.73
CA LYS A 152 -13.03 -13.65 -12.72
C LYS A 152 -13.38 -12.17 -12.53
N SER A 153 -12.68 -11.49 -11.64
CA SER A 153 -12.85 -10.05 -11.44
C SER A 153 -12.52 -9.24 -12.70
N ASP A 154 -11.63 -9.74 -13.57
CA ASP A 154 -11.31 -9.09 -14.85
C ASP A 154 -12.54 -8.98 -15.75
N ASP A 155 -13.40 -10.01 -15.79
CA ASP A 155 -14.60 -10.03 -16.63
C ASP A 155 -15.69 -9.15 -16.01
N VAL A 156 -15.93 -9.28 -14.70
CA VAL A 156 -16.96 -8.51 -13.98
C VAL A 156 -16.66 -7.01 -14.03
N LEU A 157 -15.42 -6.60 -13.77
CA LEU A 157 -15.06 -5.18 -13.76
C LEU A 157 -15.06 -4.56 -15.15
N LYS A 158 -14.81 -5.35 -16.21
CA LYS A 158 -14.94 -4.88 -17.58
C LYS A 158 -16.39 -4.49 -17.90
N GLU A 159 -17.35 -5.35 -17.55
CA GLU A 159 -18.76 -5.05 -17.78
C GLU A 159 -19.24 -3.92 -16.86
N LEU A 160 -18.79 -3.86 -15.60
CA LEU A 160 -19.07 -2.73 -14.70
C LEU A 160 -18.63 -1.39 -15.31
N LEU A 161 -17.46 -1.33 -15.95
CA LEU A 161 -16.99 -0.10 -16.60
C LEU A 161 -17.86 0.30 -17.79
N CYS A 162 -18.40 -0.66 -18.55
CA CYS A 162 -19.37 -0.39 -19.60
C CYS A 162 -20.67 0.19 -19.01
N GLU A 163 -21.21 -0.41 -17.95
CA GLU A 163 -22.43 0.05 -17.27
C GLU A 163 -22.26 1.45 -16.65
N LEU A 164 -21.07 1.77 -16.14
CA LEU A 164 -20.74 3.11 -15.65
C LEU A 164 -20.50 4.14 -16.78
N GLY A 165 -20.62 3.75 -18.05
CA GLY A 165 -20.44 4.64 -19.21
C GLY A 165 -18.98 4.91 -19.60
N PHE A 166 -18.00 4.22 -19.01
CA PHE A 166 -16.58 4.37 -19.35
C PHE A 166 -16.15 3.48 -20.53
N GLY A 167 -16.93 2.44 -20.84
CA GLY A 167 -16.61 1.48 -21.88
C GLY A 167 -15.38 0.61 -21.55
N THR A 168 -14.70 0.12 -22.59
CA THR A 168 -13.50 -0.72 -22.40
C THR A 168 -12.25 0.13 -22.16
N LEU A 169 -11.67 0.02 -20.98
CA LEU A 169 -10.38 0.64 -20.66
C LEU A 169 -9.23 -0.07 -21.37
N LYS A 170 -8.25 0.71 -21.83
CA LYS A 170 -6.95 0.19 -22.28
C LYS A 170 -5.97 0.25 -21.10
N PRO A 171 -5.48 -0.89 -20.59
CA PRO A 171 -4.47 -0.93 -19.54
C PRO A 171 -3.27 -0.03 -19.85
N ARG A 172 -3.05 1.00 -19.02
CA ARG A 172 -1.90 1.89 -19.15
C ARG A 172 -1.29 2.12 -17.78
N ALA A 173 -0.05 1.67 -17.61
CA ALA A 173 0.73 1.98 -16.43
C ALA A 173 0.90 3.51 -16.29
N PRO A 174 0.88 4.05 -15.07
CA PRO A 174 1.15 5.46 -14.84
C PRO A 174 2.55 5.82 -15.33
N LEU A 175 2.69 7.03 -15.86
CA LEU A 175 3.99 7.58 -16.20
C LEU A 175 4.63 8.15 -14.94
N TRP A 176 5.64 7.45 -14.43
CA TRP A 176 6.36 7.92 -13.27
C TRP A 176 7.27 9.11 -13.60
N PRO A 177 7.40 10.09 -12.68
CA PRO A 177 8.31 11.22 -12.87
C PRO A 177 9.74 10.72 -13.00
N LYS A 178 10.49 11.23 -13.98
CA LYS A 178 11.91 10.86 -14.20
C LYS A 178 12.84 11.42 -13.13
N VAL A 179 12.41 12.44 -12.39
CA VAL A 179 13.16 13.02 -11.28
C VAL A 179 13.18 12.10 -10.08
N SER A 180 14.29 12.12 -9.35
CA SER A 180 14.48 11.37 -8.10
C SER A 180 14.65 12.29 -6.89
N HIS A 181 14.16 13.53 -6.98
CA HIS A 181 14.13 14.47 -5.86
C HIS A 181 13.01 15.47 -6.09
N ALA A 182 12.50 16.06 -5.01
CA ALA A 182 11.49 17.10 -5.06
C ALA A 182 11.46 17.94 -3.79
N LEU A 183 10.99 19.17 -3.90
CA LEU A 183 10.53 19.96 -2.75
C LEU A 183 9.15 19.45 -2.32
N VAL A 184 9.01 19.07 -1.05
CA VAL A 184 7.81 18.40 -0.52
C VAL A 184 7.32 19.10 0.76
N PRO A 185 5.99 19.15 1.01
CA PRO A 185 5.40 19.82 2.18
C PRO A 185 5.44 18.92 3.43
N TYR A 186 6.63 18.49 3.85
CA TYR A 186 6.83 17.62 5.02
C TYR A 186 7.89 18.19 5.95
N ASP A 187 7.80 17.85 7.24
CA ASP A 187 8.81 18.17 8.25
C ASP A 187 10.03 17.22 8.18
N ALA A 188 10.99 17.43 9.07
CA ALA A 188 12.24 16.66 9.12
C ALA A 188 12.01 15.18 9.47
N GLU A 189 10.90 14.87 10.14
CA GLU A 189 10.47 13.52 10.50
C GLU A 189 9.58 12.88 9.44
N GLY A 190 9.29 13.59 8.35
CA GLY A 190 8.49 13.12 7.23
C GLY A 190 6.99 13.15 7.49
N ARG A 191 6.50 13.96 8.43
CA ARG A 191 5.08 14.22 8.65
C ARG A 191 4.63 15.38 7.78
N ARG A 192 3.43 15.28 7.21
CA ARG A 192 2.88 16.31 6.33
C ARG A 192 2.69 17.63 7.12
N LEU A 193 3.17 18.73 6.56
CA LEU A 193 2.96 20.07 7.10
C LEU A 193 1.51 20.54 6.86
N PRO A 194 0.98 21.45 7.70
CA PRO A 194 -0.35 22.02 7.50
C PRO A 194 -0.51 22.70 6.13
N ASP A 195 -1.72 22.69 5.61
CA ASP A 195 -2.04 23.36 4.35
C ASP A 195 -1.73 24.86 4.40
N GLY A 196 -1.21 25.40 3.29
CA GLY A 196 -0.78 26.79 3.19
C GLY A 196 0.63 27.07 3.75
N THR A 197 1.27 26.12 4.43
CA THR A 197 2.68 26.26 4.85
C THR A 197 3.55 26.47 3.61
N ARG A 198 4.42 27.51 3.61
CA ARG A 198 5.32 27.81 2.47
C ARG A 198 6.59 26.97 2.46
N GLN A 199 7.10 26.64 3.64
CA GLN A 199 8.31 25.83 3.78
C GLN A 199 8.17 24.49 3.04
N ARG A 200 9.24 24.06 2.38
CA ARG A 200 9.33 22.77 1.70
C ARG A 200 10.65 22.10 2.07
N MET A 201 10.58 20.83 2.41
CA MET A 201 11.77 19.99 2.57
C MET A 201 12.21 19.49 1.20
N LEU A 202 13.52 19.52 0.90
CA LEU A 202 14.06 18.79 -0.23
C LEU A 202 14.15 17.30 0.12
N LEU A 203 13.27 16.49 -0.47
CA LEU A 203 13.38 15.03 -0.45
C LEU A 203 14.28 14.58 -1.60
N ASP A 204 15.48 14.14 -1.29
CA ASP A 204 16.47 13.63 -2.24
C ASP A 204 16.54 12.09 -2.22
N LEU A 205 16.14 11.48 -3.33
CA LEU A 205 16.19 10.04 -3.59
C LEU A 205 17.12 9.71 -4.76
N ARG A 206 18.08 10.60 -5.09
CA ARG A 206 19.12 10.30 -6.08
C ARG A 206 20.09 9.25 -5.54
N ASP A 207 20.81 8.60 -6.44
CA ASP A 207 21.84 7.61 -6.09
C ASP A 207 22.82 8.19 -5.06
N ARG A 208 23.14 7.38 -4.04
CA ARG A 208 24.00 7.73 -2.90
C ARG A 208 23.41 8.74 -1.90
N ALA A 209 22.18 9.24 -2.11
CA ALA A 209 21.52 10.09 -1.12
C ALA A 209 21.38 9.35 0.22
N LYS A 210 21.71 10.05 1.31
CA LYS A 210 21.61 9.51 2.68
C LYS A 210 20.18 9.66 3.17
N VAL A 211 19.56 8.52 3.47
CA VAL A 211 18.16 8.43 3.90
C VAL A 211 18.04 7.73 5.25
N GLN A 212 16.92 7.91 5.92
CA GLN A 212 16.57 7.25 7.16
C GLN A 212 15.08 6.90 7.16
N ILE A 213 14.73 5.76 7.72
CA ILE A 213 13.33 5.36 7.94
C ILE A 213 12.70 6.30 8.96
N THR A 214 11.50 6.78 8.66
CA THR A 214 10.80 7.74 9.51
C THR A 214 10.36 7.15 10.85
N PRO A 215 10.20 7.99 11.89
CA PRO A 215 9.61 7.57 13.14
C PRO A 215 8.19 7.00 12.98
N GLY A 216 7.83 6.04 13.83
CA GLY A 216 6.52 5.38 13.79
C GLY A 216 6.43 4.21 12.80
N HIS A 217 7.56 3.78 12.23
CA HIS A 217 7.67 2.57 11.43
C HIS A 217 7.30 1.31 12.23
N ASN A 218 6.93 0.23 11.53
CA ASN A 218 6.51 -1.04 12.11
C ASN A 218 7.54 -2.18 12.00
N ILE A 219 8.84 -1.89 11.84
CA ILE A 219 9.85 -2.94 11.65
C ILE A 219 9.88 -3.99 12.78
N GLN A 220 9.91 -3.52 14.04
CA GLN A 220 9.89 -4.41 15.20
C GLN A 220 8.58 -5.21 15.29
N GLY A 221 7.45 -4.54 15.04
CA GLY A 221 6.13 -5.16 15.05
C GLY A 221 5.94 -6.18 13.93
N ALA A 222 6.48 -5.94 12.74
CA ALA A 222 6.41 -6.86 11.61
C ALA A 222 7.15 -8.18 11.84
N LYS A 223 8.11 -8.21 12.78
CA LYS A 223 8.89 -9.39 13.18
C LYS A 223 9.67 -10.07 12.05
N GLN A 224 10.09 -9.31 11.04
CA GLN A 224 10.95 -9.81 9.97
C GLN A 224 12.39 -10.01 10.49
N PRO A 225 12.90 -11.24 10.66
CA PRO A 225 14.15 -11.50 11.39
C PRO A 225 15.37 -10.72 10.88
N MET A 226 15.46 -10.54 9.56
CA MET A 226 16.54 -9.79 8.91
C MET A 226 16.54 -8.29 9.19
N TYR A 227 15.41 -7.72 9.64
CA TYR A 227 15.27 -6.29 9.94
C TYR A 227 15.21 -6.02 11.45
N MET A 228 15.19 -7.06 12.29
CA MET A 228 14.95 -6.92 13.73
C MET A 228 16.02 -6.12 14.48
N HIS A 229 17.22 -5.91 13.92
CA HIS A 229 18.20 -5.00 14.53
C HIS A 229 17.84 -3.51 14.35
N ILE A 230 16.93 -3.17 13.43
CA ILE A 230 16.51 -1.80 13.17
C ILE A 230 15.45 -1.39 14.18
N GLY A 231 15.78 -0.43 15.07
CA GLY A 231 14.93 -0.01 16.17
C GLY A 231 14.93 -0.96 17.38
N ALA A 232 15.90 -1.89 17.47
CA ALA A 232 16.08 -2.73 18.65
C ALA A 232 16.78 -1.99 19.80
N GLU A 233 16.62 -2.48 21.03
CA GLU A 233 17.40 -2.00 22.19
C GLU A 233 18.71 -2.77 22.38
N ARG A 234 18.79 -3.99 21.84
CA ARG A 234 19.93 -4.91 22.02
C ARG A 234 20.35 -5.52 20.69
N PRO A 235 21.61 -5.97 20.56
CA PRO A 235 22.06 -6.65 19.35
C PRO A 235 21.21 -7.86 19.01
N VAL A 236 20.93 -8.05 17.73
CA VAL A 236 20.12 -9.17 17.21
C VAL A 236 21.00 -10.05 16.33
N THR A 237 20.85 -11.37 16.46
CA THR A 237 21.55 -12.34 15.63
C THR A 237 20.60 -12.97 14.63
N PHE A 238 20.94 -12.92 13.35
CA PHE A 238 20.20 -13.58 12.28
C PHE A 238 21.17 -14.30 11.35
N LYS A 239 20.93 -15.60 11.10
CA LYS A 239 21.78 -16.46 10.26
C LYS A 239 23.28 -16.43 10.64
N GLY A 240 23.58 -16.36 11.94
CA GLY A 240 24.96 -16.32 12.44
C GLY A 240 25.61 -14.94 12.42
N GLU A 241 24.99 -13.94 11.80
CA GLU A 241 25.46 -12.55 11.84
C GLU A 241 24.84 -11.80 13.01
N ARG A 242 25.68 -11.32 13.93
CA ARG A 242 25.26 -10.44 15.03
C ARG A 242 25.31 -8.99 14.57
N ARG A 243 24.18 -8.30 14.61
CA ARG A 243 24.04 -6.88 14.22
C ARG A 243 23.73 -6.03 15.44
N ALA A 244 24.42 -4.89 15.55
CA ALA A 244 24.10 -3.88 16.56
C ALA A 244 22.77 -3.19 16.23
N PRO A 245 22.06 -2.64 17.24
CA PRO A 245 20.92 -1.78 17.02
C PRO A 245 21.20 -0.64 16.02
N GLY A 246 20.32 -0.47 15.05
CA GLY A 246 20.40 0.59 14.04
C GLY A 246 19.16 1.49 14.07
N PRO A 247 19.30 2.82 13.96
CA PRO A 247 18.16 3.76 13.91
C PRO A 247 17.44 3.79 12.55
N GLY A 248 17.76 2.87 11.64
CA GLY A 248 17.15 2.81 10.30
C GLY A 248 17.80 3.75 9.30
N ARG A 249 19.09 4.06 9.48
CA ARG A 249 19.87 4.88 8.54
C ARG A 249 20.31 4.05 7.34
N GLY A 250 20.36 4.70 6.20
CA GLY A 250 20.73 4.05 4.96
C GLY A 250 21.10 4.99 3.83
N THR A 251 21.16 4.42 2.63
CA THR A 251 21.55 5.13 1.42
C THR A 251 20.72 4.61 0.25
N VAL A 252 20.30 5.50 -0.65
CA VAL A 252 19.72 5.11 -1.93
C VAL A 252 20.83 4.49 -2.80
N LEU A 253 20.64 3.25 -3.24
CA LEU A 253 21.60 2.56 -4.08
C LEU A 253 21.43 2.98 -5.54
N ARG A 254 20.19 2.85 -6.05
CA ARG A 254 19.83 3.20 -7.42
C ARG A 254 18.31 3.29 -7.57
N ARG A 255 17.89 3.92 -8.66
CA ARG A 255 16.51 3.88 -9.13
C ARG A 255 16.27 2.71 -10.09
N GLU A 256 15.18 1.99 -9.87
CA GLU A 256 14.59 1.02 -10.79
C GLU A 256 13.35 1.63 -11.48
N LEU A 257 12.66 0.86 -12.33
CA LEU A 257 11.50 1.35 -13.09
C LEU A 257 10.37 1.89 -12.20
N ASP A 258 10.02 1.17 -11.14
CA ASP A 258 8.86 1.40 -10.27
C ASP A 258 9.22 1.61 -8.79
N HIS A 259 10.51 1.53 -8.43
CA HIS A 259 10.97 1.73 -7.05
C HIS A 259 12.42 2.25 -6.99
N PHE A 260 12.81 2.71 -5.82
CA PHE A 260 14.19 2.97 -5.42
C PHE A 260 14.70 1.82 -4.59
N LEU A 261 15.89 1.30 -4.91
CA LEU A 261 16.57 0.31 -4.10
C LEU A 261 17.36 1.02 -3.00
N LEU A 262 17.13 0.63 -1.75
CA LEU A 262 17.75 1.22 -0.57
C LEU A 262 18.63 0.18 0.14
N ASN A 263 19.75 0.63 0.70
CA ASN A 263 20.48 -0.11 1.72
C ASN A 263 20.26 0.57 3.07
N ILE A 264 19.47 -0.05 3.95
CA ILE A 264 19.17 0.43 5.30
C ILE A 264 19.82 -0.51 6.32
N GLU A 265 20.76 -0.01 7.12
CA GLU A 265 21.45 -0.79 8.16
C GLU A 265 22.00 -2.14 7.66
N GLY A 266 22.52 -2.13 6.43
CA GLY A 266 23.08 -3.31 5.76
C GLY A 266 22.03 -4.28 5.22
N GLN A 267 20.79 -3.85 5.04
CA GLN A 267 19.68 -4.64 4.48
C GLN A 267 19.09 -3.96 3.25
N SER A 268 18.71 -4.76 2.26
CA SER A 268 18.06 -4.27 1.05
C SER A 268 16.56 -4.05 1.29
N MET A 269 16.07 -2.87 0.96
CA MET A 269 14.64 -2.51 1.01
C MET A 269 14.26 -1.74 -0.26
N ASN A 270 12.98 -1.75 -0.63
CA ASN A 270 12.49 -1.01 -1.79
C ASN A 270 11.54 0.09 -1.34
N LEU A 271 11.62 1.24 -2.00
CA LEU A 271 10.68 2.34 -1.86
C LEU A 271 9.99 2.57 -3.20
N GLY A 272 8.68 2.31 -3.28
CA GLY A 272 7.92 2.53 -4.52
C GLY A 272 7.99 3.98 -5.00
N VAL A 273 8.10 4.21 -6.32
CA VAL A 273 8.21 5.56 -6.90
C VAL A 273 6.95 6.40 -6.63
N TRP A 274 5.80 5.76 -6.44
CA TRP A 274 4.56 6.41 -6.04
C TRP A 274 4.66 7.16 -4.71
N TRP A 275 5.58 6.78 -3.81
CA TRP A 275 5.83 7.55 -2.59
C TRP A 275 6.41 8.93 -2.90
N LEU A 276 7.27 9.07 -3.93
CA LEU A 276 7.74 10.38 -4.38
C LEU A 276 6.60 11.19 -4.98
N VAL A 277 5.72 10.56 -5.77
CA VAL A 277 4.54 11.24 -6.36
C VAL A 277 3.58 11.74 -5.29
N SER A 278 3.27 10.91 -4.30
CA SER A 278 2.42 11.28 -3.17
C SER A 278 3.08 12.35 -2.30
N ALA A 279 4.41 12.29 -2.11
CA ALA A 279 5.16 13.32 -1.40
C ALA A 279 5.13 14.68 -2.13
N MET A 280 5.26 14.71 -3.47
CA MET A 280 5.22 15.95 -4.24
C MET A 280 3.91 16.72 -4.08
N SER A 281 2.79 15.99 -3.92
CA SER A 281 1.46 16.57 -3.73
C SER A 281 1.09 16.76 -2.27
N GLY A 282 1.90 16.27 -1.32
CA GLY A 282 1.55 16.27 0.10
C GLY A 282 0.36 15.36 0.43
N ALA A 283 0.07 14.35 -0.39
CA ALA A 283 -1.16 13.57 -0.25
C ALA A 283 -1.07 12.55 0.90
N ALA A 284 0.09 11.92 1.10
CA ALA A 284 0.29 11.00 2.21
C ALA A 284 0.49 11.75 3.54
N PRO A 285 -0.05 11.24 4.67
CA PRO A 285 0.12 11.88 5.98
C PRO A 285 1.55 11.79 6.52
N ALA A 286 2.29 10.74 6.13
CA ALA A 286 3.68 10.56 6.50
C ALA A 286 4.45 9.79 5.43
N LEU A 287 5.73 10.11 5.24
CA LEU A 287 6.65 9.46 4.32
C LEU A 287 7.30 8.22 4.97
N PRO A 288 7.68 7.18 4.20
CA PRO A 288 8.42 6.04 4.73
C PRO A 288 9.89 6.35 5.08
N VAL A 289 10.48 7.27 4.33
CA VAL A 289 11.88 7.67 4.48
C VAL A 289 12.03 9.17 4.26
N VAL A 290 13.05 9.74 4.91
CA VAL A 290 13.50 11.13 4.76
C VAL A 290 15.01 11.17 4.63
N ASN A 291 15.58 12.32 4.23
CA ASN A 291 17.03 12.48 4.24
C ASN A 291 17.58 12.54 5.66
N GLN A 292 18.77 11.98 5.91
CA GLN A 292 19.39 12.00 7.26
C GLN A 292 19.72 13.40 7.77
N LYS A 293 19.91 14.34 6.85
CA LYS A 293 20.10 15.77 7.11
C LYS A 293 19.12 16.52 6.22
N PRO A 294 17.86 16.67 6.63
CA PRO A 294 16.86 17.40 5.87
C PRO A 294 17.34 18.82 5.58
N THR A 295 17.12 19.27 4.35
CA THR A 295 17.32 20.66 3.96
C THR A 295 15.99 21.23 3.56
N PHE A 296 15.77 22.49 3.92
CA PHE A 296 14.54 23.20 3.62
C PHE A 296 14.87 24.35 2.70
N ASP A 297 13.99 24.60 1.74
CA ASP A 297 14.08 25.80 0.92
C ASP A 297 13.92 27.02 1.85
N PRO A 298 14.86 28.00 1.83
CA PRO A 298 14.63 29.28 2.50
C PRO A 298 13.42 29.94 1.85
N ALA A 299 12.30 29.95 2.58
CA ALA A 299 11.01 30.48 2.14
C ALA A 299 11.06 31.92 1.62
#